data_AF-A0A8T6KL86-F1
#
_entry.id   AF-A0A8T6KL86-F1
#
_cell.length_a   1.000
_cell.length_b   1.000
_cell.length_c   1.000
_cell.angle_alpha   90.00
_cell.angle_beta   90.00
_cell.angle_gamma   90.00
#
_symmetry.space_group_name_H-M   'P 1'
#
loop_
_entity.id
_entity.type
_entity.pdbx_description
1 polymer ?
#
loop_
_entity_poly.entity_id
_entity_poly.type
_entity_poly.pdbx_seq_one_letter_code
_entity_poly.pdbx_strand_id
1 'polypeptide(L)'
;MFIPPKRRRRIMRAHHLRQQGHTLRQIAEKLNVSVATVRADLKLAQTHWATIAAASADDLLLESLHLLQIRLTLAIKRDYVADNASRLTPVDYLRARDAQETQLNHLAREIRRTAHDVHRRAAQRPDQPDLFDEEPQELAETITESTKIEPPNSTISSPEQEIVQS
;
A
#
# COMPACT_ATOMS: atom_id res chain seq x y z
N MET A 1 2.94 -10.26 25.61
CA MET A 1 2.28 -11.47 25.07
C MET A 1 2.14 -11.33 23.55
N PHE A 2 2.66 -12.27 22.76
CA PHE A 2 2.51 -12.23 21.30
C PHE A 2 1.27 -13.03 20.84
N ILE A 3 0.37 -12.40 20.09
CA ILE A 3 -0.82 -13.04 19.50
C ILE A 3 -0.70 -12.94 17.98
N PRO A 4 -0.68 -14.04 17.22
CA PRO A 4 -0.55 -14.00 15.76
C PRO A 4 -1.69 -13.20 15.08
N PRO A 5 -1.43 -12.51 13.94
CA PRO A 5 -2.43 -11.69 13.24
C PRO A 5 -3.72 -12.46 12.89
N LYS A 6 -3.58 -13.70 12.38
CA LYS A 6 -4.72 -14.57 12.06
C LYS A 6 -5.61 -14.85 13.28
N ARG A 7 -4.99 -15.04 14.45
CA ARG A 7 -5.71 -15.26 15.71
C ARG A 7 -6.37 -13.96 16.19
N ARG A 8 -5.70 -12.81 16.10
CA ARG A 8 -6.30 -11.50 16.41
C ARG A 8 -7.56 -11.23 15.59
N ARG A 9 -7.50 -11.40 14.27
CA ARG A 9 -8.66 -11.27 13.36
C ARG A 9 -9.81 -12.19 13.77
N ARG A 10 -9.50 -13.45 14.11
CA ARG A 10 -10.50 -14.41 14.58
C ARG A 10 -11.14 -13.99 15.91
N ILE A 11 -10.33 -13.50 16.86
CA ILE A 11 -10.83 -12.99 18.15
C ILE A 11 -11.77 -11.81 17.94
N MET A 12 -11.37 -10.82 17.13
CA MET A 12 -12.21 -9.66 16.81
C MET A 12 -13.54 -10.08 16.17
N ARG A 13 -13.49 -11.03 15.22
CA ARG A 13 -14.68 -11.53 14.54
C ARG A 13 -15.58 -12.37 15.47
N ALA A 14 -14.99 -13.20 16.33
CA ALA A 14 -15.73 -13.96 17.34
C ALA A 14 -16.42 -13.03 18.34
N HIS A 15 -15.73 -12.00 18.81
CA HIS A 15 -16.28 -10.99 19.71
C HIS A 15 -17.43 -10.22 19.06
N HIS A 16 -17.26 -9.78 17.81
CA HIS A 16 -18.31 -9.10 17.06
C HIS A 16 -19.56 -9.98 16.87
N LEU A 17 -19.39 -11.24 16.46
CA LEU A 17 -20.51 -12.19 16.35
C LEU A 17 -21.20 -12.42 17.70
N ARG A 18 -20.44 -12.41 18.80
CA ARG A 18 -20.99 -12.53 20.15
C ARG A 18 -21.83 -11.31 20.52
N GLN A 19 -21.40 -10.10 20.15
CA GLN A 19 -22.19 -8.87 20.32
C GLN A 19 -23.48 -8.87 19.49
N GLN A 20 -23.48 -9.53 18.33
CA GLN A 20 -24.68 -9.75 17.51
C GLN A 20 -25.63 -10.83 18.06
N GLY A 21 -25.33 -11.40 19.24
CA GLY A 21 -26.20 -12.39 19.90
C GLY A 21 -25.97 -13.84 19.46
N HIS A 22 -24.96 -14.14 18.65
CA HIS A 22 -24.69 -15.52 18.24
C HIS A 22 -24.25 -16.42 19.40
N THR A 23 -24.69 -17.68 19.36
CA THR A 23 -24.25 -18.71 20.31
C THR A 23 -22.84 -19.20 19.97
N LEU A 24 -22.14 -19.79 20.94
CA LEU A 24 -20.77 -20.30 20.71
C LEU A 24 -20.70 -21.34 19.59
N ARG A 25 -21.75 -22.15 19.42
CA ARG A 25 -21.85 -23.15 18.35
C ARG A 25 -21.99 -22.50 16.97
N GLN A 26 -22.84 -21.47 16.84
CA GLN A 26 -22.99 -20.71 15.60
C GLN A 26 -21.71 -19.94 15.23
N ILE A 27 -21.01 -19.39 16.22
CA ILE A 27 -19.73 -18.71 16.00
C ILE A 27 -18.67 -19.70 15.52
N ALA A 28 -18.59 -20.87 16.15
CA ALA A 28 -17.66 -21.94 15.78
C ALA A 28 -17.87 -22.39 14.33
N GLU A 29 -19.13 -22.58 13.94
CA GLU A 29 -19.52 -22.94 12.58
C GLU A 29 -19.16 -21.84 11.57
N LYS A 30 -19.53 -20.58 11.83
CA LYS A 30 -19.21 -19.43 10.95
C LYS A 30 -17.71 -19.19 10.76
N LEU A 31 -16.91 -19.49 11.79
CA LEU A 31 -15.46 -19.31 11.78
C LEU A 31 -14.70 -20.58 11.40
N ASN A 32 -15.41 -21.69 11.15
CA ASN A 32 -14.86 -23.02 10.88
C ASN A 32 -13.77 -23.45 11.89
N VAL A 33 -14.09 -23.35 13.18
CA VAL A 33 -13.21 -23.74 14.30
C VAL A 33 -14.01 -24.46 15.39
N SER A 34 -13.32 -25.13 16.31
CA SER A 34 -14.00 -25.78 17.44
C SER A 34 -14.60 -24.77 18.43
N VAL A 35 -15.67 -25.17 19.12
CA VAL A 35 -16.30 -24.38 20.19
C VAL A 35 -15.31 -24.06 21.31
N ALA A 36 -14.39 -24.98 21.62
CA ALA A 36 -13.32 -24.76 22.59
C ALA A 36 -12.40 -23.60 22.18
N THR A 37 -12.03 -23.52 20.90
CA THR A 37 -11.21 -22.42 20.36
C THR A 37 -11.95 -21.08 20.46
N VAL A 38 -13.24 -21.04 20.12
CA VAL A 38 -14.06 -19.82 20.27
C VAL A 38 -14.11 -19.37 21.73
N ARG A 39 -14.29 -20.31 22.66
CA ARG A 39 -14.32 -20.00 24.10
C ARG A 39 -13.00 -19.43 24.60
N ALA A 40 -11.88 -20.02 24.19
CA ALA A 40 -10.54 -19.54 24.52
C ALA A 40 -10.29 -18.13 23.95
N ASP A 41 -10.69 -17.89 22.71
CA ASP A 41 -10.52 -16.59 22.04
C ASP A 41 -11.41 -15.50 22.67
N LEU A 42 -12.66 -15.81 23.07
CA LEU A 42 -13.51 -14.87 23.79
C LEU A 42 -13.00 -14.57 25.21
N LYS A 43 -12.45 -15.58 25.91
CA LYS A 43 -11.80 -15.36 27.21
C LYS A 43 -10.56 -14.46 27.08
N LEU A 44 -9.81 -14.63 25.99
CA LEU A 44 -8.66 -13.78 25.71
C LEU A 44 -9.08 -12.34 25.37
N ALA A 45 -10.17 -12.16 24.61
CA ALA A 45 -10.76 -10.86 24.35
C ALA A 45 -11.17 -10.14 25.64
N GLN A 46 -11.83 -10.85 26.56
CA GLN A 46 -12.28 -10.28 27.85
C GLN A 46 -11.13 -9.77 28.72
N THR A 47 -9.96 -10.43 28.66
CA THR A 47 -8.81 -10.12 29.53
C THR A 47 -7.83 -9.14 28.90
N HIS A 48 -7.71 -9.13 27.57
CA HIS A 48 -6.67 -8.39 26.84
C HIS A 48 -7.24 -7.54 25.70
N TRP A 49 -8.48 -7.04 25.83
CA TRP A 49 -9.19 -6.30 24.77
C TRP A 49 -8.37 -5.14 24.20
N ALA A 50 -7.85 -4.26 25.06
CA ALA A 50 -7.12 -3.06 24.64
C ALA A 50 -5.92 -3.39 23.75
N THR A 51 -5.12 -4.38 24.17
CA THR A 51 -3.93 -4.83 23.42
C THR A 51 -4.31 -5.47 22.09
N ILE A 52 -5.37 -6.30 22.07
CA ILE A 52 -5.84 -6.96 20.85
C ILE A 52 -6.43 -5.95 19.86
N ALA A 53 -7.22 -5.00 20.35
CA ALA A 53 -7.84 -3.95 19.54
C ALA A 53 -6.79 -3.03 18.93
N ALA A 54 -5.80 -2.60 19.72
CA ALA A 54 -4.69 -1.78 19.23
C ALA A 54 -3.90 -2.51 18.13
N ALA A 55 -3.46 -3.74 18.40
CA ALA A 55 -2.72 -4.54 17.43
C ALA A 55 -3.54 -4.90 16.18
N SER A 56 -4.85 -5.10 16.30
CA SER A 56 -5.72 -5.35 15.14
C SER A 56 -5.94 -4.10 14.29
N ALA A 57 -5.95 -2.92 14.90
CA ALA A 57 -6.01 -1.65 14.17
C ALA A 57 -4.68 -1.38 13.43
N ASP A 58 -3.54 -1.73 14.02
CA ASP A 58 -2.24 -1.66 13.35
C ASP A 58 -2.18 -2.60 12.14
N ASP A 59 -2.70 -3.83 12.28
CA ASP A 59 -2.81 -4.79 11.17
C ASP A 59 -3.62 -4.21 10.00
N LEU A 60 -4.71 -3.49 10.29
CA LEU A 60 -5.56 -2.85 9.28
C LEU A 60 -4.84 -1.70 8.57
N LEU A 61 -4.08 -0.90 9.31
CA LEU A 61 -3.30 0.21 8.76
C LEU A 61 -2.16 -0.27 7.85
N LEU A 62 -1.51 -1.38 8.20
CA LEU A 62 -0.50 -2.00 7.34
C LEU A 62 -1.11 -2.57 6.06
N GLU A 63 -2.28 -3.22 6.16
CA GLU A 63 -3.00 -3.75 5.00
C GLU A 63 -3.49 -2.62 4.08
N SER A 64 -4.00 -1.51 4.63
CA SER A 64 -4.42 -0.36 3.83
C SER A 64 -3.25 0.30 3.12
N LEU A 65 -2.10 0.44 3.79
CA LEU A 65 -0.87 0.96 3.20
C LEU A 65 -0.41 0.09 2.02
N HIS A 66 -0.40 -1.23 2.20
CA HIS A 66 -0.02 -2.17 1.14
C HIS A 66 -0.96 -2.09 -0.07
N LEU A 67 -2.28 -2.02 0.16
CA LEU A 67 -3.25 -1.86 -0.93
C LEU A 67 -3.07 -0.53 -1.67
N LEU A 68 -2.77 0.56 -0.96
CA LEU A 68 -2.49 1.86 -1.57
C LEU A 68 -1.21 1.81 -2.42
N GLN A 69 -0.16 1.13 -1.95
CA GLN A 69 1.07 0.91 -2.73
C GLN A 69 0.80 0.10 -4.02
N ILE A 70 0.00 -0.97 -3.94
CA ILE A 70 -0.43 -1.72 -5.12
C ILE A 70 -1.20 -0.82 -6.10
N ARG A 71 -2.16 -0.03 -5.60
CA ARG A 71 -2.95 0.89 -6.44
C ARG A 71 -2.09 1.95 -7.11
N LEU A 72 -1.10 2.51 -6.39
CA LEU A 72 -0.14 3.44 -6.97
C LEU A 72 0.70 2.77 -8.05
N THR A 73 1.22 1.57 -7.79
CA THR A 73 2.02 0.81 -8.75
C THR A 73 1.23 0.51 -10.02
N LEU A 74 -0.04 0.11 -9.88
CA LEU A 74 -0.92 -0.12 -11.02
C LEU A 74 -1.25 1.19 -11.77
N ALA A 75 -1.43 2.31 -11.07
CA ALA A 75 -1.68 3.60 -11.70
C ALA A 75 -0.46 4.16 -12.45
N ILE A 76 0.75 3.85 -11.99
CA ILE A 76 2.01 4.17 -12.69
C ILE A 76 2.18 3.26 -13.91
N LYS A 77 1.99 1.96 -13.75
CA LYS A 77 2.15 0.97 -14.85
C LYS A 77 1.10 1.12 -15.93
N ARG A 78 -0.11 1.51 -15.55
CA ARG A 78 -1.22 1.74 -16.47
C ARG A 78 -1.11 3.16 -16.99
N ASP A 79 -0.17 3.36 -17.90
CA ASP A 79 -0.04 4.61 -18.63
C ASP A 79 -1.17 4.69 -19.68
N TYR A 80 -2.40 4.87 -19.18
CA TYR A 80 -3.63 4.92 -19.99
C TYR A 80 -3.54 5.98 -21.10
N VAL A 81 -2.76 7.02 -20.84
CA VAL A 81 -2.47 8.12 -21.76
C VAL A 81 -1.53 7.66 -22.88
N ALA A 82 -0.49 6.89 -22.57
CA ALA A 82 0.37 6.27 -23.59
C ALA A 82 -0.37 5.18 -24.39
N ASP A 83 -1.14 4.32 -23.71
CA ASP A 83 -1.88 3.21 -24.35
C ASP A 83 -2.96 3.69 -25.34
N ASN A 84 -3.47 4.91 -25.18
CA ASN A 84 -4.52 5.49 -26.02
C ASN A 84 -4.07 6.74 -26.79
N ALA A 85 -2.78 7.08 -26.76
CA ALA A 85 -2.24 8.31 -27.35
C ALA A 85 -2.60 8.48 -28.83
N SER A 86 -2.67 7.38 -29.59
CA SER A 86 -3.01 7.37 -31.02
C SER A 86 -4.50 7.58 -31.32
N ARG A 87 -5.38 7.50 -30.32
CA ARG A 87 -6.84 7.59 -30.44
C ARG A 87 -7.44 8.86 -29.83
N LEU A 88 -6.65 9.58 -29.03
CA LEU A 88 -7.08 10.77 -28.31
C LEU A 88 -6.81 12.02 -29.14
N THR A 89 -7.73 12.98 -29.10
CA THR A 89 -7.43 14.33 -29.58
C THR A 89 -6.40 14.98 -28.62
N PRO A 90 -5.65 16.00 -29.05
CA PRO A 90 -4.70 16.70 -28.18
C PRO A 90 -5.34 17.24 -26.89
N VAL A 91 -6.59 17.71 -26.96
CA VAL A 91 -7.32 18.21 -25.79
C VAL A 91 -7.72 17.07 -24.84
N ASP A 92 -8.18 15.94 -25.38
CA ASP A 92 -8.56 14.78 -24.58
C ASP A 92 -7.34 14.12 -23.93
N TYR A 93 -6.19 14.12 -24.62
CA TYR A 93 -4.91 13.69 -24.08
C TYR A 93 -4.52 14.52 -22.85
N LEU A 94 -4.57 15.85 -22.94
CA LEU A 94 -4.25 16.74 -21.81
C LEU A 94 -5.19 16.52 -20.62
N ARG A 95 -6.50 16.39 -20.87
CA ARG A 95 -7.49 16.09 -19.80
C ARG A 95 -7.23 14.74 -19.12
N ALA A 96 -6.92 13.70 -19.90
CA ALA A 96 -6.62 12.38 -19.36
C ALA A 96 -5.33 12.39 -18.53
N ARG A 97 -4.32 13.14 -18.98
CA ARG A 97 -3.06 13.35 -18.25
C ARG A 97 -3.27 14.10 -16.94
N ASP A 98 -4.00 15.20 -16.95
CA ASP A 98 -4.31 15.99 -15.73
C ASP A 98 -5.10 15.14 -14.71
N ALA A 99 -6.05 14.32 -15.19
CA ALA A 99 -6.82 13.42 -14.35
C ALA A 99 -5.93 12.33 -13.72
N GLN A 100 -5.03 11.73 -14.50
CA GLN A 100 -4.06 10.75 -14.01
C GLN A 100 -3.11 11.36 -12.98
N GLU A 101 -2.58 12.55 -13.24
CA GLU A 101 -1.72 13.28 -12.30
C GLU A 101 -2.45 13.59 -10.99
N THR A 102 -3.71 14.04 -11.06
CA THR A 102 -4.55 14.28 -9.88
C THR A 102 -4.74 13.00 -9.07
N GLN A 103 -5.00 11.88 -9.73
CA GLN A 103 -5.16 10.57 -9.07
C GLN A 103 -3.85 10.11 -8.40
N LEU A 104 -2.71 10.24 -9.08
CA LEU A 104 -1.40 9.87 -8.52
C LEU A 104 -1.05 10.74 -7.31
N ASN A 105 -1.27 12.05 -7.41
CA ASN A 105 -1.06 12.99 -6.31
C ASN A 105 -1.95 12.67 -5.10
N HIS A 106 -3.20 12.28 -5.34
CA HIS A 106 -4.10 11.85 -4.29
C HIS A 106 -3.60 10.57 -3.59
N LEU A 107 -3.27 9.53 -4.35
CA LEU A 107 -2.73 8.27 -3.81
C LEU A 107 -1.42 8.50 -3.02
N ALA A 108 -0.51 9.34 -3.53
CA ALA A 108 0.74 9.66 -2.86
C ALA A 108 0.52 10.42 -1.53
N ARG A 109 -0.51 11.27 -1.44
CA ARG A 109 -0.89 11.92 -0.18
C ARG A 109 -1.49 10.93 0.81
N GLU A 110 -2.33 10.02 0.35
CA GLU A 110 -2.92 8.98 1.20
C GLU A 110 -1.85 8.04 1.76
N ILE A 111 -0.92 7.57 0.93
CA ILE A 111 0.20 6.73 1.35
C ILE A 111 1.02 7.43 2.43
N ARG A 112 1.40 8.70 2.22
CA ARG A 112 2.17 9.48 3.20
C ARG A 112 1.44 9.62 4.54
N ARG A 113 0.14 9.88 4.52
CA ARG A 113 -0.69 9.98 5.74
C ARG A 113 -0.75 8.65 6.48
N THR A 114 -1.07 7.56 5.78
CA THR A 114 -1.18 6.23 6.38
C THR A 114 0.17 5.75 6.91
N ALA A 115 1.27 5.98 6.19
CA ALA A 115 2.62 5.65 6.63
C ALA A 115 3.01 6.44 7.89
N HIS A 116 2.68 7.73 7.95
CA HIS A 116 2.90 8.55 9.14
C HIS A 116 2.11 8.03 10.35
N ASP A 117 0.85 7.61 10.15
CA ASP A 117 0.04 7.01 11.21
C ASP A 117 0.60 5.68 11.72
N VAL A 118 1.09 4.82 10.82
CA VAL A 118 1.78 3.57 11.20
C VAL A 118 3.01 3.88 12.03
N HIS A 119 3.85 4.82 11.59
CA HIS A 119 5.09 5.18 12.28
C HIS A 119 4.81 5.81 13.66
N ARG A 120 3.84 6.73 13.73
CA ARG A 120 3.41 7.34 15.00
C ARG A 120 2.91 6.30 16.00
N ARG A 121 2.17 5.29 15.55
CA ARG A 121 1.65 4.23 16.42
C ARG A 121 2.74 3.23 16.84
N ALA A 122 3.73 2.99 15.98
CA ALA A 122 4.91 2.21 16.35
C ALA A 122 5.72 2.91 17.46
N ALA A 123 5.95 4.22 17.34
CA ALA A 123 6.68 5.02 18.35
C ALA A 123 5.98 5.09 19.72
N GLN A 124 4.66 4.85 19.78
CA GLN A 124 3.89 4.84 21.02
C GLN A 124 3.94 3.50 21.77
N ARG A 125 4.68 2.49 21.27
CA ARG A 125 4.84 1.21 21.95
C ARG A 125 6.07 1.26 22.88
N PRO A 126 5.89 1.10 24.20
CA PRO A 126 7.00 1.18 25.16
C PRO A 126 7.97 -0.01 25.14
N ASP A 127 7.69 -1.10 24.42
CA ASP A 127 8.42 -2.39 24.54
C ASP A 127 8.88 -3.01 23.20
N GLN A 128 9.17 -2.23 22.16
CA GLN A 128 9.86 -2.76 20.97
C GLN A 128 11.23 -2.11 20.86
N PRO A 129 12.35 -2.89 20.82
CA PRO A 129 13.62 -2.31 20.42
C PRO A 129 13.43 -1.71 19.04
N ASP A 130 13.90 -0.48 18.85
CA ASP A 130 13.82 0.26 17.61
C ASP A 130 14.39 -0.58 16.46
N LEU A 131 13.52 -1.29 15.76
CA LEU A 131 13.88 -2.11 14.59
C LEU A 131 14.20 -1.22 13.37
N PHE A 132 14.25 0.09 13.57
CA PHE A 132 14.37 1.13 12.54
C PHE A 132 15.58 2.06 12.78
N ASP A 133 16.54 1.66 13.62
CA ASP A 133 17.87 2.29 13.67
C ASP A 133 18.75 1.93 12.46
N GLU A 134 18.25 1.14 11.50
CA GLU A 134 18.89 1.02 10.20
C GLU A 134 18.48 2.22 9.33
N GLU A 135 19.42 3.16 9.19
CA GLU A 135 19.32 4.31 8.30
C GLU A 135 18.80 3.88 6.91
N PRO A 136 17.89 4.64 6.29
CA PRO A 136 17.38 4.35 4.94
C PRO A 136 18.43 4.75 3.88
N GLN A 137 19.60 4.11 3.88
CA GLN A 137 20.65 4.40 2.91
C GLN A 137 20.60 3.53 1.64
N GLU A 138 19.92 2.37 1.65
CA GLU A 138 19.99 1.45 0.50
C GLU A 138 18.85 1.56 -0.52
N LEU A 139 17.78 2.32 -0.26
CA LEU A 139 16.65 2.47 -1.22
C LEU A 139 16.76 3.68 -2.14
N ALA A 140 17.72 4.59 -1.91
CA ALA A 140 17.97 5.72 -2.80
C ALA A 140 18.72 5.30 -4.09
N GLU A 141 19.49 4.22 -4.04
CA GLU A 141 20.30 3.78 -5.18
C GLU A 141 19.48 3.04 -6.25
N THR A 142 18.38 2.39 -5.89
CA THR A 142 17.54 1.67 -6.87
C THR A 142 16.66 2.56 -7.74
N ILE A 143 16.41 3.81 -7.35
CA ILE A 143 15.59 4.75 -8.14
C ILE A 143 16.45 5.53 -9.15
N THR A 144 17.76 5.66 -8.93
CA THR A 144 18.64 6.39 -9.85
C THR A 144 19.13 5.55 -11.04
N GLU A 145 19.04 4.21 -10.98
CA GLU A 145 19.35 3.35 -12.13
C GLU A 145 18.23 3.29 -13.18
N SER A 146 16.98 3.60 -12.82
CA SER A 146 15.83 3.50 -13.74
C SER A 146 15.52 4.78 -14.54
N THR A 147 16.30 5.86 -14.38
CA THR A 147 16.09 7.14 -15.10
C THR A 147 17.20 7.52 -16.08
N LYS A 148 18.11 6.61 -16.44
CA LYS A 148 18.97 6.77 -17.62
C LYS A 148 18.18 6.47 -18.89
N ILE A 149 17.25 7.37 -19.23
CA ILE A 149 16.75 7.48 -20.59
C ILE A 149 17.88 8.15 -21.38
N GLU A 150 18.66 7.37 -22.11
CA GLU A 150 19.54 7.92 -23.14
C GLU A 150 18.69 8.74 -24.13
N PRO A 151 19.07 9.99 -24.46
CA PRO A 151 18.38 10.72 -25.51
C PRO A 151 18.57 9.97 -26.85
N PRO A 152 17.53 9.86 -27.70
CA PRO A 152 17.66 9.21 -28.98
C PRO A 152 18.71 9.93 -29.82
N ASN A 153 19.68 9.16 -30.33
CA ASN A 153 20.68 9.60 -31.32
C ASN A 153 19.99 10.37 -32.46
N SER A 154 20.11 11.69 -32.44
CA SER A 154 19.79 12.54 -33.58
C SER A 154 20.93 12.42 -34.58
N THR A 155 20.91 11.36 -35.40
CA THR A 155 21.67 11.32 -36.65
C THR A 155 21.01 12.31 -37.62
N ILE A 156 21.30 13.59 -37.43
CA ILE A 156 21.05 14.61 -38.46
C ILE A 156 22.21 14.49 -39.44
N SER A 157 21.98 13.71 -40.50
CA SER A 157 22.80 13.74 -41.71
C SER A 157 22.74 15.17 -42.27
N SER A 158 23.84 15.90 -42.16
CA SER A 158 23.99 17.21 -42.81
C SER A 158 24.27 16.98 -44.30
N PRO A 159 23.52 17.58 -45.23
CA PRO A 159 23.89 17.55 -46.64
C PRO A 159 25.11 18.46 -46.87
N GLU A 160 26.16 17.89 -47.44
CA GLU A 160 27.34 18.61 -47.91
C GLU A 160 26.93 19.71 -48.88
N GLN A 161 27.28 20.96 -48.56
CA GLN A 161 27.26 22.06 -49.51
C GLN A 161 28.52 21.94 -50.39
N GLU A 162 28.37 21.43 -51.60
CA GLU A 162 29.35 21.62 -52.67
C GLU A 162 29.39 23.11 -53.04
N ILE A 163 30.44 23.79 -52.57
CA ILE A 163 30.90 25.05 -53.16
C ILE A 163 31.97 24.68 -54.18
N VAL A 164 31.59 24.59 -55.45
CA VAL A 164 32.55 24.60 -56.56
C VAL A 164 32.71 26.04 -57.03
N GLN A 165 33.84 26.65 -56.65
CA GLN A 165 34.39 27.82 -57.35
C GLN A 165 35.59 27.36 -58.18
N SER A 166 35.47 27.44 -59.50
CA SER A 166 36.45 27.98 -60.47
C SER A 166 35.98 27.70 -61.89
#